data_AF-A0A6B3H660-F1
#
_entry.id   AF-A0A6B3H660-F1
#
_cell.length_a   1.000
_cell.length_b   1.000
_cell.length_c   1.000
_cell.angle_alpha   90.00
_cell.angle_beta   90.00
_cell.angle_gamma   90.00
#
_symmetry.space_group_name_H-M   'P 1'
#
loop_
_entity.id
_entity.type
_entity.pdbx_description
1 polymer ?
#
loop_
_entity_poly.entity_id
_entity_poly.type
_entity_poly.pdbx_seq_one_letter_code
_entity_poly.pdbx_strand_id
1 'polypeptide(L)'
;GLPPFTGGMVGYLGYDIVRRLEKIGEHGGDDLKLPELTMLLTSDLAVLDHQNGTVLLIANAINHNDLATGVDEAHADAVARLDAMERDLRRPVENAPAVLPPSELPPYTALWGGEAYQDAVDDIKERIRAGEAFQVVPSQRFETPCTASALDVYRVLRATNPSPYMYLFRFDGFDVVGSSPEALVKVEDGRAMVHPIAGTRHRGTTPQEDQALAEELLADPKERAEHLMLVDLGRNDLGRVCEPGSVEVVDFMSIERYSHVMHIVSTVTGRVTEDRTAFDVLTACFPAGTL
;
A
#
# COMPACT_ATOMS: atom_id res chain seq x y z
N GLY A 1 -24.45 1.18 9.39
CA GLY A 1 -24.07 1.67 8.04
C GLY A 1 -23.45 0.53 7.27
N LEU A 2 -23.18 0.71 5.98
CA LEU A 2 -22.35 -0.23 5.22
C LEU A 2 -20.88 -0.12 5.67
N PRO A 3 -20.07 -1.19 5.49
CA PRO A 3 -18.63 -1.11 5.76
C PRO A 3 -17.93 -0.16 4.77
N PRO A 4 -16.70 0.30 5.07
CA PRO A 4 -15.97 1.25 4.22
C PRO A 4 -15.76 0.78 2.77
N PHE A 5 -15.71 -0.53 2.55
CA PHE A 5 -15.61 -1.12 1.22
C PHE A 5 -16.72 -2.15 1.02
N THR A 6 -17.56 -1.94 0.01
CA THR A 6 -18.71 -2.80 -0.31
C THR A 6 -18.63 -3.46 -1.67
N GLY A 7 -17.56 -3.22 -2.43
CA GLY A 7 -17.38 -3.72 -3.79
C GLY A 7 -16.67 -2.69 -4.67
N GLY A 8 -16.06 -3.16 -5.76
CA GLY A 8 -15.31 -2.30 -6.67
C GLY A 8 -14.16 -3.02 -7.34
N MET A 9 -13.20 -2.25 -7.85
CA MET A 9 -11.99 -2.78 -8.48
C MET A 9 -10.88 -2.92 -7.44
N VAL A 10 -10.33 -4.13 -7.30
CA VAL A 10 -9.29 -4.44 -6.30
C VAL A 10 -8.10 -5.13 -6.99
N GLY A 11 -6.90 -4.58 -6.86
CA GLY A 11 -5.72 -5.19 -7.46
C GLY A 11 -4.48 -4.33 -7.33
N TYR A 12 -3.62 -4.33 -8.34
CA TYR A 12 -2.35 -3.60 -8.31
C TYR A 12 -2.07 -2.82 -9.60
N LEU A 13 -1.23 -1.80 -9.41
CA LEU A 13 -0.58 -1.02 -10.45
C LEU A 13 0.92 -1.27 -10.32
N GLY A 14 1.53 -1.88 -11.34
CA GLY A 14 2.97 -2.05 -11.43
C GLY A 14 3.67 -0.71 -11.64
N TYR A 15 4.90 -0.59 -11.14
CA TYR A 15 5.65 0.67 -11.20
C TYR A 15 5.75 1.23 -12.62
N ASP A 16 5.98 0.37 -13.62
CA ASP A 16 6.16 0.78 -15.02
C ASP A 16 4.96 1.51 -15.66
N ILE A 17 3.79 1.53 -15.01
CA ILE A 17 2.69 2.44 -15.38
C ILE A 17 3.16 3.90 -15.42
N VAL A 18 4.13 4.29 -14.59
CA VAL A 18 4.69 5.65 -14.59
C VAL A 18 5.19 6.06 -15.99
N ARG A 19 5.62 5.12 -16.83
CA ARG A 19 6.08 5.39 -18.21
C ARG A 19 4.94 5.82 -19.15
N ARG A 20 3.69 5.58 -18.77
CA ARG A 20 2.49 6.10 -19.46
C ARG A 20 2.11 7.51 -18.99
N LEU A 21 2.58 7.91 -17.81
CA LEU A 21 2.31 9.20 -17.18
C LEU A 21 3.44 10.20 -17.50
N GLU A 22 4.69 9.73 -17.48
CA GLU A 22 5.90 10.53 -17.58
C GLU A 22 6.89 9.98 -18.62
N LYS A 23 7.70 10.88 -19.19
CA LYS A 23 8.76 10.51 -20.14
C LYS A 23 10.01 10.04 -19.42
N ILE A 24 10.06 8.75 -19.14
CA ILE A 24 11.20 8.10 -18.49
C ILE A 24 12.01 7.37 -19.57
N GLY A 25 13.34 7.39 -19.44
CA GLY A 25 14.28 6.80 -20.39
C GLY A 25 14.11 5.30 -20.63
N GLU A 26 15.09 4.67 -21.27
CA GLU A 26 14.98 3.26 -21.67
C GLU A 26 14.73 2.31 -20.49
N HIS A 27 13.96 1.26 -20.73
CA HIS A 27 13.62 0.25 -19.72
C HIS A 27 14.79 -0.71 -19.52
N GLY A 28 15.21 -0.90 -18.27
CA GLY A 28 16.20 -1.90 -17.89
C GLY A 28 15.64 -3.32 -17.90
N GLY A 29 15.13 -3.80 -19.05
CA GLY A 29 14.59 -5.15 -19.26
C GLY A 29 13.31 -5.50 -18.48
N ASP A 30 12.37 -6.21 -19.12
CA ASP A 30 11.18 -6.79 -18.46
C ASP A 30 11.37 -8.31 -18.31
N ASP A 31 11.96 -8.72 -17.19
CA ASP A 31 12.25 -10.11 -16.88
C ASP A 31 11.12 -10.81 -16.12
N LEU A 32 10.33 -10.06 -15.34
CA LEU A 32 9.17 -10.58 -14.60
C LEU A 32 7.98 -10.85 -15.52
N LYS A 33 7.83 -10.08 -16.63
CA LYS A 33 6.73 -10.22 -17.60
C LYS A 33 5.35 -10.18 -16.95
N LEU A 34 5.23 -9.39 -15.89
CA LEU A 34 3.98 -9.21 -15.18
C LEU A 34 3.09 -8.21 -15.93
N PRO A 35 1.76 -8.35 -15.87
CA PRO A 35 0.87 -7.29 -16.33
C PRO A 35 1.18 -5.98 -15.61
N GLU A 36 1.22 -4.86 -16.33
CA GLU A 36 1.40 -3.53 -15.72
C GLU A 36 0.26 -3.19 -14.75
N LEU A 37 -0.95 -3.68 -15.00
CA LEU A 37 -2.15 -3.44 -14.18
C LEU A 37 -3.00 -4.70 -14.15
N THR A 38 -3.43 -5.11 -12.96
CA THR A 38 -4.43 -6.18 -12.79
C THR A 38 -5.43 -5.76 -11.74
N MET A 39 -6.73 -5.76 -12.06
CA MET A 39 -7.80 -5.40 -11.15
C MET A 39 -8.92 -6.45 -11.20
N LEU A 40 -9.31 -6.95 -10.04
CA LEU A 40 -10.45 -7.84 -9.84
C LEU A 40 -11.71 -7.00 -9.68
N LEU A 41 -12.77 -7.34 -10.43
CA LEU A 41 -14.11 -6.83 -10.16
C LEU A 41 -14.69 -7.59 -8.97
N THR A 42 -14.55 -7.02 -7.77
CA THR A 42 -14.97 -7.65 -6.52
C THR A 42 -16.45 -7.38 -6.26
N SER A 43 -17.30 -8.30 -6.72
CA SER A 43 -18.75 -8.26 -6.48
C SER A 43 -19.19 -8.99 -5.21
N ASP A 44 -18.43 -10.00 -4.79
CA ASP A 44 -18.75 -10.89 -3.65
C ASP A 44 -17.75 -10.65 -2.53
N LEU A 45 -18.25 -10.28 -1.35
CA LEU A 45 -17.41 -9.88 -0.22
C LEU A 45 -17.91 -10.50 1.08
N ALA A 46 -16.95 -10.87 1.93
CA ALA A 46 -17.16 -11.15 3.34
C ALA A 46 -16.36 -10.14 4.16
N VAL A 47 -17.04 -9.21 4.82
CA VAL A 47 -16.40 -8.16 5.62
C VAL A 47 -16.44 -8.54 7.09
N LEU A 48 -15.27 -8.79 7.68
CA LEU A 48 -15.11 -9.13 9.10
C LEU A 48 -14.93 -7.86 9.94
N ASP A 49 -15.92 -7.58 10.78
CA ASP A 49 -15.81 -6.59 11.84
C ASP A 49 -15.25 -7.26 13.10
N HIS A 50 -13.98 -6.96 13.40
CA HIS A 50 -13.28 -7.52 14.55
C HIS A 50 -13.80 -6.99 15.89
N GLN A 51 -14.39 -5.79 15.93
CA GLN A 51 -14.90 -5.20 17.17
C GLN A 51 -16.18 -5.90 17.61
N ASN A 52 -17.09 -6.14 16.65
CA ASN A 52 -18.37 -6.78 16.93
C ASN A 52 -18.34 -8.31 16.76
N GLY A 53 -17.27 -8.86 16.18
CA GLY A 53 -17.15 -10.30 15.90
C GLY A 53 -18.14 -10.79 14.84
N THR A 54 -18.54 -9.93 13.91
CA THR A 54 -19.56 -10.21 12.89
C THR A 54 -18.97 -10.24 11.48
N VAL A 55 -19.53 -11.07 10.60
CA VAL A 55 -19.22 -11.07 9.18
C VAL A 55 -20.43 -10.57 8.40
N LEU A 56 -20.26 -9.49 7.62
CA LEU A 56 -21.26 -9.03 6.66
C LEU A 56 -20.95 -9.59 5.28
N LEU A 57 -21.90 -10.33 4.72
CA LEU A 57 -21.83 -10.83 3.34
C LEU A 57 -22.48 -9.82 2.39
N ILE A 58 -21.80 -9.53 1.28
CA ILE A 58 -22.27 -8.60 0.26
C ILE A 58 -22.15 -9.28 -1.11
N ALA A 59 -23.23 -9.29 -1.88
CA ALA A 59 -23.24 -9.72 -3.27
C ALA A 59 -23.79 -8.56 -4.12
N ASN A 60 -22.92 -7.89 -4.85
CA ASN A 60 -23.31 -6.78 -5.73
C ASN A 60 -23.92 -7.32 -7.01
N ALA A 61 -25.09 -6.81 -7.38
CA ALA A 61 -25.68 -6.98 -8.71
C ALA A 61 -25.18 -5.85 -9.61
N ILE A 62 -24.49 -6.19 -10.70
CA ILE A 62 -23.86 -5.22 -11.59
C ILE A 62 -24.70 -5.08 -12.86
N ASN A 63 -25.38 -3.94 -13.02
CA ASN A 63 -26.22 -3.66 -14.18
C ASN A 63 -25.39 -3.11 -15.35
N HIS A 64 -24.75 -4.01 -16.12
CA HIS A 64 -23.86 -3.61 -17.22
C HIS A 64 -24.54 -2.92 -18.40
N ASN A 65 -25.84 -3.17 -18.64
CA ASN A 65 -26.56 -2.65 -19.80
C ASN A 65 -27.45 -1.44 -19.47
N ASP A 66 -27.50 -1.03 -18.21
CA ASP A 66 -28.31 0.07 -17.69
C ASP A 66 -29.81 -0.03 -18.06
N LEU A 67 -30.33 -1.26 -18.19
CA LEU A 67 -31.74 -1.49 -18.44
C LEU A 67 -32.50 -1.67 -17.12
N ALA A 68 -33.77 -1.27 -17.12
CA ALA A 68 -34.70 -1.49 -16.00
C ALA A 68 -35.27 -2.93 -15.95
N THR A 69 -34.97 -3.76 -16.94
CA THR A 69 -35.36 -5.18 -17.02
C THR A 69 -34.29 -6.07 -16.39
N GLY A 70 -34.67 -7.24 -15.89
CA GLY A 70 -33.71 -8.20 -15.31
C GLY A 70 -33.52 -8.04 -13.79
N VAL A 71 -34.31 -7.20 -13.13
CA VAL A 71 -34.17 -6.88 -11.70
C VAL A 71 -34.40 -8.11 -10.82
N ASP A 72 -35.46 -8.88 -11.10
CA ASP A 72 -35.79 -10.08 -10.33
C ASP A 72 -34.72 -11.16 -10.52
N GLU A 73 -34.21 -11.33 -11.74
CA GLU A 73 -33.11 -12.25 -12.04
C GLU A 73 -31.81 -11.84 -11.35
N ALA A 74 -31.45 -10.55 -11.40
CA ALA A 74 -30.26 -10.02 -10.75
C ALA A 74 -30.33 -10.13 -9.22
N HIS A 75 -31.51 -9.88 -8.65
CA HIS A 75 -31.74 -10.08 -7.22
C HIS A 75 -31.64 -11.57 -6.83
N ALA A 76 -32.25 -12.46 -7.61
CA ALA A 76 -32.18 -13.91 -7.37
C ALA A 76 -30.73 -14.43 -7.46
N ASP A 77 -29.93 -13.95 -8.41
CA ASP A 77 -28.50 -14.28 -8.53
C ASP A 77 -27.70 -13.80 -7.30
N ALA A 78 -27.90 -12.55 -6.87
CA ALA A 78 -27.22 -12.01 -5.70
C ALA A 78 -27.56 -12.81 -4.42
N VAL A 79 -28.83 -13.19 -4.24
CA VAL A 79 -29.26 -14.07 -3.12
C VAL A 79 -28.59 -15.44 -3.21
N ALA A 80 -28.51 -16.05 -4.39
CA ALA A 80 -27.85 -17.35 -4.56
C ALA A 80 -26.34 -17.30 -4.23
N ARG A 81 -25.67 -16.19 -4.54
CA ARG A 81 -24.26 -15.95 -4.16
C ARG A 81 -24.11 -15.73 -2.65
N LEU A 82 -25.02 -15.01 -2.01
CA LEU A 82 -25.07 -14.88 -0.54
C LEU A 82 -25.24 -16.25 0.14
N ASP A 83 -26.19 -17.06 -0.33
CA ASP A 83 -26.42 -18.42 0.19
C ASP A 83 -25.18 -19.30 0.01
N ALA A 84 -24.42 -19.12 -1.07
CA ALA A 84 -23.16 -19.84 -1.30
C ALA A 84 -22.08 -19.43 -0.30
N MET A 85 -21.87 -18.12 -0.09
CA MET A 85 -20.94 -17.62 0.92
C MET A 85 -21.32 -18.03 2.34
N GLU A 86 -22.62 -18.00 2.68
CA GLU A 86 -23.09 -18.43 4.00
C GLU A 86 -22.81 -19.94 4.22
N ARG A 87 -23.07 -20.77 3.22
CA ARG A 87 -22.74 -22.20 3.28
C ARG A 87 -21.25 -22.43 3.45
N ASP A 88 -20.41 -21.65 2.78
CA ASP A 88 -18.96 -21.77 2.89
C ASP A 88 -18.46 -21.37 4.29
N LEU A 89 -18.98 -20.26 4.86
CA LEU A 89 -18.64 -19.82 6.22
C LEU A 89 -18.99 -20.85 7.30
N ARG A 90 -20.03 -21.65 7.09
CA ARG A 90 -20.46 -22.71 8.03
C ARG A 90 -19.64 -24.00 7.89
N ARG A 91 -18.81 -24.12 6.85
CA ARG A 91 -17.99 -25.30 6.63
C ARG A 91 -16.92 -25.41 7.72
N PRO A 92 -16.79 -26.55 8.41
CA PRO A 92 -15.68 -26.78 9.33
C PRO A 92 -14.35 -26.69 8.57
N VAL A 93 -13.41 -25.92 9.11
CA VAL A 93 -12.05 -25.85 8.59
C VAL A 93 -11.12 -26.48 9.61
N GLU A 94 -10.28 -27.40 9.16
CA GLU A 94 -9.19 -27.92 9.99
C GLU A 94 -8.16 -26.80 10.19
N ASN A 95 -8.20 -26.17 11.37
CA ASN A 95 -7.24 -25.17 11.78
C ASN A 95 -6.48 -25.70 13.00
N ALA A 96 -5.45 -26.51 12.76
CA ALA A 96 -4.53 -26.89 13.82
C ALA A 96 -3.68 -25.67 14.24
N PRO A 97 -3.49 -25.44 15.55
CA PRO A 97 -2.49 -24.50 16.02
C PRO A 97 -1.13 -24.82 15.40
N ALA A 98 -0.56 -23.86 14.69
CA ALA A 98 0.77 -23.99 14.11
C ALA A 98 1.78 -23.26 15.00
N VAL A 99 2.93 -23.89 15.22
CA VAL A 99 4.06 -23.22 15.85
C VAL A 99 4.80 -22.45 14.75
N LEU A 100 5.07 -21.17 14.99
CA LEU A 100 5.92 -20.40 14.09
C LEU A 100 7.33 -21.00 14.12
N PRO A 101 7.88 -21.45 12.98
CA PRO A 101 9.23 -21.97 12.96
C PRO A 101 10.23 -20.85 13.31
N PRO A 102 11.41 -21.20 13.84
CA PRO A 102 12.48 -20.23 14.00
C PRO A 102 12.81 -19.57 12.65
N SER A 103 13.10 -18.28 12.68
CA SER A 103 13.46 -17.52 11.48
C SER A 103 14.87 -17.88 11.04
N GLU A 104 14.98 -18.61 9.94
CA GLU A 104 16.24 -18.91 9.26
C GLU A 104 16.30 -18.17 7.92
N LEU A 105 17.46 -17.60 7.59
CA LEU A 105 17.66 -16.92 6.31
C LEU A 105 17.74 -17.97 5.19
N PRO A 106 16.79 -18.00 4.23
CA PRO A 106 16.83 -18.96 3.15
C PRO A 106 17.98 -18.63 2.18
N PRO A 107 18.45 -19.61 1.38
CA PRO A 107 19.28 -19.29 0.23
C PRO A 107 18.50 -18.34 -0.69
N TYR A 108 19.14 -17.25 -1.09
CA TYR A 108 18.54 -16.25 -1.98
C TYR A 108 19.54 -15.86 -3.08
N THR A 109 19.01 -15.38 -4.19
CA THR A 109 19.75 -14.78 -5.30
C THR A 109 19.50 -13.28 -5.29
N ALA A 110 20.57 -12.49 -5.36
CA ALA A 110 20.50 -11.06 -5.65
C ALA A 110 20.90 -10.86 -7.11
N LEU A 111 19.99 -10.36 -7.95
CA LEU A 111 20.25 -10.19 -9.39
C LEU A 111 21.23 -9.05 -9.70
N TRP A 112 21.28 -8.09 -8.79
CA TRP A 112 22.17 -6.94 -8.76
C TRP A 112 22.39 -6.56 -7.29
N GLY A 113 23.47 -5.89 -6.95
CA GLY A 113 23.79 -5.60 -5.54
C GLY A 113 25.28 -5.42 -5.26
N GLY A 114 25.65 -5.48 -3.98
CA GLY A 114 27.05 -5.51 -3.54
C GLY A 114 27.82 -4.22 -3.84
N GLU A 115 29.00 -4.35 -4.44
CA GLU A 115 29.85 -3.21 -4.84
C GLU A 115 29.14 -2.33 -5.88
N ALA A 116 28.48 -2.94 -6.87
CA ALA A 116 27.74 -2.19 -7.89
C ALA A 116 26.60 -1.34 -7.31
N TYR A 117 25.96 -1.80 -6.22
CA TYR A 117 24.96 -0.99 -5.50
C TYR A 117 25.59 0.20 -4.80
N GLN A 118 26.77 0.01 -4.19
CA GLN A 118 27.51 1.09 -3.54
C GLN A 118 27.98 2.13 -4.56
N ASP A 119 28.50 1.68 -5.70
CA ASP A 119 28.90 2.55 -6.80
C ASP A 119 27.72 3.39 -7.32
N ALA A 120 26.53 2.78 -7.47
CA ALA A 120 25.32 3.49 -7.85
C ALA A 120 24.89 4.52 -6.80
N VAL A 121 24.99 4.17 -5.51
CA VAL A 121 24.70 5.12 -4.41
C VAL A 121 25.69 6.29 -4.42
N ASP A 122 26.97 6.05 -4.69
CA ASP A 122 27.97 7.11 -4.77
C ASP A 122 27.76 8.01 -6.01
N ASP A 123 27.41 7.46 -7.18
CA ASP A 123 27.01 8.27 -8.34
C ASP A 123 25.78 9.14 -8.04
N ILE A 124 24.74 8.55 -7.42
CA ILE A 124 23.54 9.29 -6.99
C ILE A 124 23.92 10.44 -6.04
N LYS A 125 24.83 10.21 -5.09
CA LYS A 125 25.29 11.26 -4.17
C LYS A 125 26.03 12.38 -4.91
N GLU A 126 26.86 12.08 -5.90
CA GLU A 126 27.52 13.12 -6.71
C GLU A 126 26.50 13.94 -7.52
N ARG A 127 25.48 13.30 -8.10
CA ARG A 127 24.39 13.99 -8.81
C ARG A 127 23.54 14.88 -7.90
N ILE A 128 23.26 14.42 -6.68
CA ILE A 128 22.59 15.24 -5.65
C ILE A 128 23.46 16.46 -5.31
N ARG A 129 24.77 16.29 -5.14
CA ARG A 129 25.70 17.42 -4.92
C ARG A 129 25.76 18.39 -6.10
N ALA A 130 25.59 17.88 -7.33
CA ALA A 130 25.50 18.68 -8.53
C ALA A 130 24.15 19.41 -8.69
N GLY A 131 23.16 19.11 -7.82
CA GLY A 131 21.83 19.73 -7.84
C GLY A 131 20.84 19.10 -8.81
N GLU A 132 21.08 17.86 -9.28
CA GLU A 132 20.16 17.16 -10.21
C GLU A 132 18.88 16.66 -9.52
N ALA A 133 18.99 16.28 -8.25
CA ALA A 133 17.88 15.81 -7.43
C ALA A 133 18.17 16.11 -5.95
N PHE A 134 17.14 16.08 -5.12
CA PHE A 134 17.30 16.16 -3.66
C PHE A 134 17.46 14.78 -3.02
N GLN A 135 16.76 13.78 -3.54
CA GLN A 135 16.78 12.39 -3.10
C GLN A 135 16.49 11.46 -4.28
N VAL A 136 17.05 10.25 -4.23
CA VAL A 136 16.73 9.14 -5.14
C VAL A 136 16.68 7.87 -4.31
N VAL A 137 15.72 6.99 -4.59
CA VAL A 137 15.52 5.72 -3.88
C VAL A 137 15.93 4.55 -4.78
N PRO A 138 17.21 4.15 -4.81
CA PRO A 138 17.61 2.95 -5.55
C PRO A 138 17.06 1.69 -4.87
N SER A 139 16.74 0.67 -5.65
CA SER A 139 16.28 -0.63 -5.16
C SER A 139 17.03 -1.78 -5.84
N GLN A 140 16.96 -2.96 -5.24
CA GLN A 140 17.48 -4.21 -5.79
C GLN A 140 16.51 -5.35 -5.49
N ARG A 141 16.51 -6.40 -6.33
CA ARG A 141 15.59 -7.54 -6.19
C ARG A 141 16.31 -8.76 -5.63
N PHE A 142 15.67 -9.39 -4.65
CA PHE A 142 16.08 -10.67 -4.07
C PHE A 142 15.05 -11.74 -4.40
N GLU A 143 15.52 -12.96 -4.69
CA GLU A 143 14.68 -14.08 -5.09
C GLU A 143 15.06 -15.33 -4.31
N THR A 144 14.07 -16.13 -3.92
CA THR A 144 14.29 -17.43 -3.28
C THR A 144 13.20 -18.41 -3.72
N PRO A 145 13.53 -19.70 -3.93
CA PRO A 145 12.50 -20.71 -4.15
C PRO A 145 11.53 -20.78 -2.96
N CYS A 146 10.25 -20.49 -3.21
CA CYS A 146 9.22 -20.56 -2.19
C CYS A 146 8.30 -21.75 -2.45
N THR A 147 8.31 -22.74 -1.55
CA THR A 147 7.40 -23.89 -1.58
C THR A 147 6.19 -23.72 -0.66
N ALA A 148 6.18 -22.67 0.17
CA ALA A 148 5.08 -22.35 1.05
C ALA A 148 3.87 -21.84 0.26
N SER A 149 2.67 -22.03 0.81
CA SER A 149 1.48 -21.40 0.26
C SER A 149 1.52 -19.89 0.50
N ALA A 150 0.95 -19.09 -0.40
CA ALA A 150 0.86 -17.65 -0.22
C ALA A 150 0.10 -17.25 1.07
N LEU A 151 -0.87 -18.06 1.49
CA LEU A 151 -1.58 -17.87 2.75
C LEU A 151 -0.66 -18.10 3.96
N ASP A 152 0.24 -19.08 3.92
CA ASP A 152 1.20 -19.30 5.01
C ASP A 152 2.22 -18.17 5.10
N VAL A 153 2.71 -17.67 3.95
CA VAL A 153 3.56 -16.46 3.91
C VAL A 153 2.82 -15.28 4.53
N TYR A 154 1.55 -15.06 4.16
CA TYR A 154 0.70 -14.02 4.74
C TYR A 154 0.53 -14.17 6.25
N ARG A 155 0.27 -15.39 6.74
CA ARG A 155 0.09 -15.68 8.18
C ARG A 155 1.35 -15.39 8.98
N VAL A 156 2.52 -15.77 8.46
CA VAL A 156 3.81 -15.46 9.09
C VAL A 156 4.03 -13.95 9.12
N LEU A 157 3.87 -13.25 7.99
CA LEU A 157 4.00 -11.78 7.94
C LEU A 157 3.05 -11.07 8.91
N ARG A 158 1.79 -11.51 8.99
CA ARG A 158 0.80 -10.93 9.91
C ARG A 158 1.20 -11.10 11.37
N ALA A 159 1.87 -12.20 11.70
CA ALA A 159 2.30 -12.48 13.07
C ALA A 159 3.60 -11.76 13.44
N THR A 160 4.53 -11.60 12.48
CA THR A 160 5.87 -11.04 12.75
C THR A 160 5.95 -9.55 12.49
N ASN A 161 5.29 -9.04 11.45
CA ASN A 161 5.34 -7.63 11.07
C ASN A 161 3.95 -7.13 10.63
N PRO A 162 2.99 -7.00 11.58
CA PRO A 162 1.69 -6.45 11.27
C PRO A 162 1.81 -4.98 10.87
N SER A 163 1.15 -4.62 9.78
CA SER A 163 1.09 -3.25 9.26
C SER A 163 -0.36 -2.81 9.02
N PRO A 164 -0.60 -1.50 8.79
CA PRO A 164 -1.94 -1.00 8.44
C PRO A 164 -2.50 -1.61 7.15
N TYR A 165 -1.64 -1.98 6.19
CA TYR A 165 -2.04 -2.53 4.89
C TYR A 165 -1.47 -3.93 4.68
N MET A 166 -2.19 -4.93 5.19
CA MET A 166 -1.92 -6.35 4.96
C MET A 166 -2.75 -6.84 3.76
N TYR A 167 -2.12 -7.55 2.81
CA TYR A 167 -2.84 -8.06 1.64
C TYR A 167 -2.31 -9.41 1.13
N LEU A 168 -3.23 -10.19 0.59
CA LEU A 168 -3.00 -11.41 -0.18
C LEU A 168 -3.88 -11.34 -1.43
N PHE A 169 -3.28 -11.12 -2.59
CA PHE A 169 -3.96 -11.24 -3.87
C PHE A 169 -3.59 -12.55 -4.53
N ARG A 170 -4.59 -13.25 -5.06
CA ARG A 170 -4.42 -14.46 -5.85
C ARG A 170 -4.88 -14.17 -7.26
N PHE A 171 -3.93 -13.99 -8.18
CA PHE A 171 -4.19 -13.74 -9.59
C PHE A 171 -3.96 -15.01 -10.40
N ASP A 172 -4.28 -14.95 -11.70
CA ASP A 172 -3.95 -16.05 -12.60
C ASP A 172 -2.43 -16.09 -12.83
N GLY A 173 -1.80 -17.21 -12.47
CA GLY A 173 -0.37 -17.45 -12.65
C GLY A 173 0.56 -16.93 -11.54
N PHE A 174 0.11 -16.05 -10.64
CA PHE A 174 0.94 -15.55 -9.53
C PHE A 174 0.12 -15.01 -8.36
N ASP A 175 0.74 -15.00 -7.18
CA ASP A 175 0.19 -14.43 -5.95
C ASP A 175 1.01 -13.21 -5.52
N VAL A 176 0.35 -12.22 -4.90
CA VAL A 176 1.02 -11.07 -4.28
C VAL A 176 0.70 -11.05 -2.80
N VAL A 177 1.73 -11.12 -1.97
CA VAL A 177 1.62 -11.10 -0.51
C VAL A 177 2.42 -9.92 0.03
N GLY A 178 1.82 -9.12 0.91
CA GLY A 178 2.52 -7.97 1.46
C GLY A 178 1.97 -7.46 2.78
N SER A 179 2.80 -6.63 3.41
CA SER A 179 2.56 -5.91 4.65
C SER A 179 3.17 -4.51 4.48
N SER A 180 2.38 -3.55 4.01
CA SER A 180 2.83 -2.18 3.74
C SER A 180 2.54 -1.25 4.92
N PRO A 181 3.53 -0.51 5.44
CA PRO A 181 3.32 0.50 6.47
C PRO A 181 2.67 1.77 5.93
N GLU A 182 2.81 2.05 4.63
CA GLU A 182 2.45 3.35 4.03
C GLU A 182 1.36 3.17 2.97
N ALA A 183 0.48 4.17 2.88
CA ALA A 183 -0.47 4.32 1.77
C ALA A 183 0.01 5.39 0.80
N LEU A 184 -0.13 5.12 -0.49
CA LEU A 184 0.08 6.12 -1.54
C LEU A 184 -0.90 7.29 -1.40
N VAL A 185 -2.19 6.99 -1.45
CA VAL A 185 -3.28 7.96 -1.28
C VAL A 185 -4.56 7.24 -0.87
N LYS A 186 -5.36 7.87 0.00
CA LYS A 186 -6.72 7.46 0.35
C LYS A 186 -7.69 8.53 -0.15
N VAL A 187 -8.77 8.11 -0.81
CA VAL A 187 -9.87 9.00 -1.21
C VAL A 187 -11.15 8.51 -0.56
N GLU A 188 -11.79 9.37 0.22
CA GLU A 188 -13.02 9.06 0.96
C GLU A 188 -13.90 10.32 1.01
N ASP A 189 -15.18 10.19 0.66
CA ASP A 189 -16.16 11.28 0.67
C ASP A 189 -15.68 12.59 0.00
N GLY A 190 -15.02 12.45 -1.16
CA GLY A 190 -14.48 13.58 -1.92
C GLY A 190 -13.24 14.24 -1.31
N ARG A 191 -12.63 13.66 -0.27
CA ARG A 191 -11.36 14.11 0.31
C ARG A 191 -10.24 13.14 -0.04
N ALA A 192 -9.15 13.66 -0.59
CA ALA A 192 -7.90 12.94 -0.78
C ALA A 192 -6.97 13.16 0.42
N MET A 193 -6.22 12.12 0.78
CA MET A 193 -5.33 12.10 1.92
C MET A 193 -4.06 11.32 1.58
N VAL A 194 -2.90 11.91 1.83
CA VAL A 194 -1.60 11.25 1.74
C VAL A 194 -0.92 11.28 3.10
N HIS A 195 -0.18 10.23 3.42
CA HIS A 195 0.54 10.07 4.68
C HIS A 195 2.03 9.88 4.43
N PRO A 196 2.79 10.96 4.14
CA PRO A 196 4.22 10.84 3.96
C PRO A 196 4.88 10.29 5.22
N ILE A 197 5.71 9.26 5.05
CA ILE A 197 6.52 8.67 6.11
C ILE A 197 8.01 8.85 5.78
N ALA A 198 8.76 9.47 6.69
CA ALA A 198 10.21 9.52 6.61
C ALA A 198 10.85 9.60 7.99
N GLY A 199 12.17 9.46 8.04
CA GLY A 199 12.90 9.33 9.29
C GLY A 199 12.60 8.01 9.98
N THR A 200 13.64 7.31 10.42
CA THR A 200 13.46 6.02 11.09
C THR A 200 14.35 5.93 12.31
N ARG A 201 13.78 5.46 13.42
CA ARG A 201 14.54 4.93 14.55
C ARG A 201 13.95 3.58 14.96
N HIS A 202 14.80 2.73 15.53
CA HIS A 202 14.34 1.49 16.17
C HIS A 202 13.51 1.84 17.42
N ARG A 203 12.68 0.91 17.88
CA ARG A 203 11.97 1.07 19.16
C ARG A 203 12.93 0.88 20.34
N GLY A 204 12.79 1.73 21.36
CA GLY A 204 13.57 1.61 22.59
C GLY A 204 13.16 0.37 23.40
N THR A 205 14.11 -0.17 24.16
CA THR A 205 13.85 -1.31 25.05
C THR A 205 13.08 -0.90 26.31
N THR A 206 13.11 0.38 26.65
CA THR A 206 12.36 0.99 27.76
C THR A 206 11.55 2.19 27.30
N PRO A 207 10.46 2.57 27.99
CA PRO A 207 9.69 3.76 27.63
C PRO A 207 10.52 5.06 27.60
N GLN A 208 11.52 5.17 28.48
CA GLN A 208 12.40 6.33 28.56
C GLN A 208 13.35 6.40 27.35
N GLU A 209 13.94 5.26 26.98
CA GLU A 209 14.77 5.16 25.78
C GLU A 209 13.96 5.41 24.51
N ASP A 210 12.75 4.84 24.42
CA ASP A 210 11.85 5.02 23.27
C ASP A 210 11.43 6.50 23.10
N GLN A 211 11.22 7.21 24.20
CA GLN A 211 10.94 8.64 24.17
C GLN A 211 12.17 9.47 23.79
N ALA A 212 13.36 9.10 24.26
CA ALA A 212 14.61 9.77 23.89
C ALA A 212 14.91 9.61 22.39
N LEU A 213 14.69 8.42 21.82
CA LEU A 213 14.84 8.15 20.39
C LEU A 213 13.84 8.97 19.55
N ALA A 214 12.61 9.12 20.04
CA ALA A 214 11.60 9.96 19.39
C ALA A 214 12.00 11.45 19.39
N GLU A 215 12.51 11.96 20.51
CA GLU A 215 13.00 13.33 20.63
C GLU A 215 14.25 13.58 19.78
N GLU A 216 15.18 12.61 19.73
CA GLU A 216 16.34 12.65 18.85
C GLU A 216 15.93 12.72 17.37
N LEU A 217 15.01 11.84 16.95
CA LEU A 217 14.50 11.82 15.57
C LEU A 217 13.84 13.14 15.18
N LEU A 218 13.01 13.71 16.06
CA LEU A 218 12.37 15.01 15.85
C LEU A 218 13.34 16.19 15.93
N ALA A 219 14.53 16.01 16.51
CA ALA A 219 15.57 17.03 16.57
C ALA A 219 16.55 16.94 15.40
N ASP A 220 16.62 15.81 14.69
CA ASP A 220 17.55 15.59 13.59
C ASP A 220 17.23 16.51 12.40
N PRO A 221 18.09 17.49 12.09
CA PRO A 221 17.82 18.47 11.03
C PRO A 221 17.79 17.84 9.64
N LYS A 222 18.49 16.70 9.44
CA LYS A 222 18.51 15.99 8.16
C LYS A 222 17.17 15.29 7.93
N GLU A 223 16.73 14.48 8.89
CA GLU A 223 15.48 13.70 8.80
C GLU A 223 14.27 14.62 8.64
N ARG A 224 14.25 15.76 9.36
CA ARG A 224 13.20 16.77 9.21
C ARG A 224 13.18 17.42 7.83
N ALA A 225 14.35 17.67 7.24
CA ALA A 225 14.43 18.28 5.92
C ALA A 225 13.95 17.31 4.83
N GLU A 226 14.35 16.04 4.92
CA GLU A 226 13.87 14.98 4.02
C GLU A 226 12.36 14.80 4.16
N HIS A 227 11.83 14.77 5.39
CA HIS A 227 10.38 14.69 5.63
C HIS A 227 9.60 15.89 5.10
N LEU A 228 10.09 17.11 5.32
CA LEU A 228 9.45 18.33 4.82
C LEU A 228 9.34 18.31 3.30
N MET A 229 10.37 17.85 2.61
CA MET A 229 10.36 17.72 1.15
C MET A 229 9.26 16.77 0.67
N LEU A 230 9.05 15.63 1.35
CA LEU A 230 7.98 14.69 1.00
C LEU A 230 6.59 15.25 1.31
N VAL A 231 6.46 16.03 2.39
CA VAL A 231 5.22 16.78 2.67
C VAL A 231 4.91 17.77 1.55
N ASP A 232 5.91 18.52 1.09
CA ASP A 232 5.72 19.47 -0.01
C ASP A 232 5.42 18.78 -1.33
N LEU A 233 6.03 17.62 -1.60
CA LEU A 233 5.67 16.78 -2.74
C LEU A 233 4.20 16.35 -2.67
N GLY A 234 3.76 15.79 -1.53
CA GLY A 234 2.36 15.41 -1.32
C GLY A 234 1.38 16.59 -1.48
N ARG A 235 1.77 17.79 -1.03
CA ARG A 235 0.99 19.02 -1.26
C ARG A 235 0.90 19.39 -2.74
N ASN A 236 2.00 19.27 -3.48
CA ASN A 236 2.04 19.55 -4.91
C ASN A 236 1.18 18.55 -5.70
N ASP A 237 1.27 17.26 -5.36
CA ASP A 237 0.50 16.20 -6.02
C ASP A 237 -0.99 16.38 -5.80
N LEU A 238 -1.41 16.58 -4.54
CA LEU A 238 -2.82 16.88 -4.23
C LEU A 238 -3.28 18.20 -4.86
N GLY A 239 -2.40 19.21 -4.95
CA GLY A 239 -2.69 20.50 -5.57
C GLY A 239 -3.08 20.44 -7.05
N ARG A 240 -2.73 19.36 -7.76
CA ARG A 240 -3.12 19.12 -9.16
C ARG A 240 -4.57 18.67 -9.33
N VAL A 241 -5.15 18.08 -8.29
CA VAL A 241 -6.45 17.36 -8.34
C VAL A 241 -7.45 17.83 -7.30
N CYS A 242 -7.04 18.68 -6.36
CA CYS A 242 -7.89 19.26 -5.33
C CYS A 242 -8.25 20.72 -5.63
N GLU A 243 -9.32 21.20 -5.01
CA GLU A 243 -9.74 22.60 -5.11
C GLU A 243 -8.65 23.55 -4.59
N PRO A 244 -8.38 24.67 -5.29
CA PRO A 244 -7.43 25.67 -4.84
C PRO A 244 -7.73 26.16 -3.41
N GLY A 245 -6.73 26.12 -2.54
CA GLY A 245 -6.86 26.52 -1.13
C GLY A 245 -7.46 25.47 -0.20
N SER A 246 -7.85 24.29 -0.70
CA SER A 246 -8.33 23.18 0.15
C SER A 246 -7.23 22.26 0.66
N VAL A 247 -6.03 22.32 0.07
CA VAL A 247 -4.90 21.46 0.44
C VAL A 247 -4.25 21.98 1.73
N GLU A 248 -4.29 21.15 2.77
CA GLU A 248 -3.82 21.49 4.11
C GLU A 248 -3.00 20.34 4.73
N VAL A 249 -2.03 20.70 5.57
CA VAL A 249 -1.28 19.75 6.40
C VAL A 249 -1.96 19.72 7.77
N VAL A 250 -2.69 18.64 8.06
CA VAL A 250 -3.52 18.52 9.27
C VAL A 250 -2.76 17.92 10.46
N ASP A 251 -1.71 17.15 10.18
CA ASP A 251 -0.74 16.68 11.16
C ASP A 251 0.66 16.84 10.56
N PHE A 252 1.60 17.36 11.36
CA PHE A 252 2.92 17.75 10.87
C PHE A 252 4.02 17.30 11.82
N MET A 253 4.90 16.43 11.30
CA MET A 253 6.06 15.92 12.02
C MET A 253 5.71 15.30 13.37
N SER A 254 4.71 14.42 13.39
CA SER A 254 4.36 13.63 14.56
C SER A 254 5.11 12.29 14.53
N ILE A 255 5.26 11.65 15.70
CA ILE A 255 5.92 10.34 15.81
C ILE A 255 4.86 9.25 15.82
N GLU A 256 4.92 8.36 14.82
CA GLU A 256 4.14 7.14 14.79
C GLU A 256 5.02 5.95 15.16
N ARG A 257 4.52 5.10 16.07
CA ARG A 257 5.25 3.95 16.61
C ARG A 257 4.68 2.66 16.05
N TYR A 258 5.51 1.93 15.33
CA TYR A 258 5.25 0.58 14.84
C TYR A 258 5.89 -0.45 15.77
N SER A 259 5.74 -1.75 15.44
CA SER A 259 6.22 -2.86 16.27
C SER A 259 7.73 -2.81 16.55
N HIS A 260 8.53 -2.45 15.53
CA HIS A 260 10.00 -2.49 15.61
C HIS A 260 10.69 -1.16 15.32
N VAL A 261 9.96 -0.22 14.72
CA VAL A 261 10.48 1.10 14.34
C VAL A 261 9.49 2.21 14.69
N MET A 262 9.95 3.45 14.65
CA MET A 262 9.13 4.65 14.67
C MET A 262 9.53 5.58 13.53
N HIS A 263 8.57 6.37 13.05
CA HIS A 263 8.76 7.27 11.93
C HIS A 263 8.25 8.69 12.23
N ILE A 264 8.81 9.67 11.52
CA ILE A 264 8.17 10.98 11.39
C ILE A 264 7.06 10.83 10.37
N VAL A 265 5.85 11.21 10.74
CA VAL A 265 4.68 11.17 9.86
C VAL A 265 4.05 12.55 9.77
N SER A 266 3.43 12.81 8.62
CA SER A 266 2.57 13.96 8.42
C SER A 266 1.31 13.49 7.69
N THR A 267 0.26 14.29 7.75
CA THR A 267 -0.96 14.04 6.98
C THR A 267 -1.28 15.27 6.15
N VAL A 268 -1.31 15.10 4.83
CA VAL A 268 -1.75 16.14 3.90
C VAL A 268 -3.11 15.73 3.34
N THR A 269 -4.07 16.63 3.39
CA THR A 269 -5.41 16.39 2.86
C THR A 269 -5.83 17.48 1.90
N GLY A 270 -6.76 17.18 1.00
CA GLY A 270 -7.38 18.15 0.10
C GLY A 270 -8.77 17.69 -0.32
N ARG A 271 -9.61 18.63 -0.74
CA ARG A 271 -10.93 18.32 -1.32
C ARG A 271 -10.78 18.14 -2.81
N VAL A 272 -11.10 16.94 -3.31
CA VAL A 272 -11.02 16.58 -4.73
C VAL A 272 -12.01 17.45 -5.50
N THR A 273 -11.57 18.02 -6.62
CA THR A 273 -12.43 18.85 -7.46
C THR A 273 -13.56 18.00 -8.08
N GLU A 274 -14.75 18.58 -8.26
CA GLU A 274 -15.94 17.85 -8.75
C GLU A 274 -15.75 17.18 -10.12
N ASP A 275 -14.83 17.65 -10.95
CA ASP A 275 -14.49 17.10 -12.27
C ASP A 275 -13.42 15.98 -12.23
N ARG A 276 -12.95 15.59 -11.03
CA ARG A 276 -11.91 14.59 -10.84
C ARG A 276 -12.42 13.35 -10.13
N THR A 277 -11.86 12.22 -10.54
CA THR A 277 -12.15 10.90 -9.97
C THR A 277 -11.07 10.47 -8.99
N ALA A 278 -11.35 9.44 -8.19
CA ALA A 278 -10.33 8.81 -7.34
C ALA A 278 -9.15 8.25 -8.16
N PHE A 279 -9.37 7.88 -9.43
CA PHE A 279 -8.31 7.43 -10.33
C PHE A 279 -7.40 8.59 -10.80
N ASP A 280 -7.98 9.78 -11.02
CA ASP A 280 -7.18 10.99 -11.30
C ASP A 280 -6.28 11.32 -10.10
N VAL A 281 -6.79 11.18 -8.88
CA VAL A 281 -6.00 11.37 -7.66
C VAL A 281 -4.88 10.33 -7.57
N LEU A 282 -5.21 9.04 -7.78
CA LEU A 282 -4.21 7.97 -7.78
C LEU A 282 -3.06 8.25 -8.75
N THR A 283 -3.37 8.59 -10.00
CA THR A 283 -2.36 8.87 -11.03
C THR A 283 -1.61 10.17 -10.81
N ALA A 284 -2.21 11.16 -10.13
CA ALA A 284 -1.52 12.39 -9.75
C ALA A 284 -0.45 12.17 -8.68
N CYS A 285 -0.67 11.24 -7.76
CA CYS A 285 0.26 10.90 -6.69
C CYS A 285 1.24 9.77 -7.07
N PHE A 286 1.11 9.13 -8.24
CA PHE A 286 1.89 7.94 -8.59
C PHE A 286 3.22 8.28 -9.30
N PRO A 287 4.35 7.63 -8.94
CA PRO A 287 4.55 6.76 -7.78
C PRO A 287 4.76 7.57 -6.48
N ALA A 288 4.76 6.89 -5.33
CA ALA A 288 5.08 7.54 -4.06
C ALA A 288 6.49 8.14 -4.12
N GLY A 289 6.69 9.38 -3.64
CA GLY A 289 8.03 9.97 -3.56
C GLY A 289 8.98 9.28 -2.56
N THR A 290 8.45 8.35 -1.76
CA THR A 290 9.21 7.46 -0.88
C THR A 290 9.83 6.26 -1.63
N LEU A 291 9.55 6.11 -2.93
CA LEU A 291 10.03 5.04 -3.83
C LEU A 291 10.62 5.61 -5.13
#